data_AF-A0A951DGU7-F1
#
_entry.id   AF-A0A951DGU7-F1
#
_cell.length_a   1.000
_cell.length_b   1.000
_cell.length_c   1.000
_cell.angle_alpha   90.00
_cell.angle_beta   90.00
_cell.angle_gamma   90.00
#
_symmetry.space_group_name_H-M   'P 1'
#
loop_
_entity.id
_entity.type
_entity.pdbx_description
1 polymer ?
#
loop_
_entity_poly.entity_id
_entity_poly.type
_entity_poly.pdbx_seq_one_letter_code
_entity_poly.pdbx_strand_id
1 'polypeptide(L)'
;MSDVDSLRAQLRDRGYLTHGIERWFALDPWSSRAFWLELTLVALKAATLIAAFAALPMTAVMLVRNAPVSAYETFALFVSYAAAWLVAVFALVVIIALVLKVRPALPIDTPRALLAISVAAGALLVAPVALWWSRFDTSPATGELVIGVALSAAYFLVATLVVSAALLSFSIYEVRRIPAIHQKPRGVPLAVAAAALIALLFVPAYASRERVASEPMVVTTPTSRNVALIAVDGLTYEIFESRPDLAHALRATPIAAIPGDSTTERWASLGTGVRTDAHGVRAIEGVRFPGGAHILQRISRADFVLLHGLARREPLPPTVRRRDYLWEVVARRGLPALAVNWWTTADVREGALTSVGPDRIFGSAGADPVRLDNVARAAFLQRLTSAPRFATVYLPALDVILNRLELDRTMQLAQSLRVLDGLTRLIGELRARGYDVVVVGLPGDGQRGAAVLASDLPLHATSAWDVAPTLLDLLGFPLSAEMPGKSAASTNPEPRIATYGARTSAASATTLNQEYYDNLRSLGYIR
;
A
#
# COMPACT_ATOMS: atom_id res chain seq x y z
N MET A 1 -58.44 -10.47 -42.90
CA MET A 1 -57.14 -9.87 -42.51
C MET A 1 -57.32 -9.32 -41.11
N SER A 2 -56.68 -9.94 -40.12
CA SER A 2 -57.10 -9.95 -38.73
C SER A 2 -56.55 -8.75 -37.94
N ASP A 3 -57.34 -8.33 -36.95
CA ASP A 3 -57.08 -7.33 -35.91
C ASP A 3 -55.63 -7.32 -35.35
N VAL A 4 -55.00 -8.50 -35.35
CA VAL A 4 -53.62 -8.76 -34.91
C VAL A 4 -52.57 -7.99 -35.73
N ASP A 5 -52.74 -7.85 -37.04
CA ASP A 5 -51.74 -7.17 -37.88
C ASP A 5 -51.81 -5.65 -37.74
N SER A 6 -53.01 -5.11 -37.44
CA SER A 6 -53.20 -3.70 -37.11
C SER A 6 -52.61 -3.35 -35.74
N LEU A 7 -52.79 -4.25 -34.77
CA LEU A 7 -52.20 -4.12 -33.43
C LEU A 7 -50.68 -4.18 -33.50
N ARG A 8 -50.12 -5.08 -34.33
CA ARG A 8 -48.68 -5.10 -34.60
C ARG A 8 -48.21 -3.80 -35.24
N ALA A 9 -48.87 -3.29 -36.26
CA ALA A 9 -48.46 -2.04 -36.89
C ALA A 9 -48.44 -0.87 -35.87
N GLN A 10 -49.47 -0.75 -35.02
CA GLN A 10 -49.53 0.29 -33.98
C GLN A 10 -48.46 0.13 -32.89
N LEU A 11 -48.12 -1.10 -32.51
CA LEU A 11 -47.03 -1.35 -31.57
C LEU A 11 -45.65 -1.07 -32.20
N ARG A 12 -45.48 -1.29 -33.52
CA ARG A 12 -44.24 -0.95 -34.25
C ARG A 12 -44.05 0.56 -34.34
N ASP A 13 -45.11 1.27 -34.69
CA ASP A 13 -45.12 2.72 -34.92
C ASP A 13 -44.91 3.52 -33.63
N ARG A 14 -45.38 2.98 -32.50
CA ARG A 14 -45.10 3.51 -31.15
C ARG A 14 -43.72 3.12 -30.60
N GLY A 15 -42.90 2.45 -31.41
CA GLY A 15 -41.54 2.03 -31.04
C GLY A 15 -41.46 0.77 -30.19
N TYR A 16 -42.57 0.11 -29.86
CA TYR A 16 -42.59 -1.09 -29.01
C TYR A 16 -42.00 -2.32 -29.71
N LEU A 17 -42.37 -2.59 -30.98
CA LEU A 17 -41.83 -3.74 -31.74
C LEU A 17 -40.55 -3.44 -32.54
N THR A 18 -39.81 -2.37 -32.21
CA THR A 18 -38.56 -2.05 -32.92
C THR A 18 -37.33 -2.73 -32.31
N HIS A 19 -37.45 -3.27 -31.10
CA HIS A 19 -36.36 -3.90 -30.37
C HIS A 19 -36.68 -5.40 -30.22
N GLY A 20 -35.80 -6.28 -30.72
CA GLY A 20 -36.03 -7.73 -30.85
C GLY A 20 -36.32 -8.56 -29.59
N ILE A 21 -36.67 -7.92 -28.47
CA ILE A 21 -36.91 -8.49 -27.13
C ILE A 21 -38.29 -9.16 -27.02
N GLU A 22 -39.22 -8.89 -27.94
CA GLU A 22 -40.57 -9.45 -27.93
C GLU A 22 -40.62 -10.95 -28.27
N ARG A 23 -39.56 -11.48 -28.87
CA ARG A 23 -39.42 -12.93 -29.10
C ARG A 23 -39.18 -13.66 -27.79
N TRP A 24 -38.55 -13.05 -26.79
CA TRP A 24 -38.09 -13.69 -25.55
C TRP A 24 -39.11 -14.53 -24.78
N PHE A 25 -40.34 -14.04 -24.61
CA PHE A 25 -41.32 -14.66 -23.71
C PHE A 25 -42.19 -15.75 -24.37
N ALA A 26 -42.25 -15.78 -25.71
CA ALA A 26 -42.84 -16.90 -26.45
C ALA A 26 -41.89 -18.11 -26.53
N LEU A 27 -40.65 -17.90 -26.11
CA LEU A 27 -39.59 -18.87 -26.21
C LEU A 27 -39.46 -19.61 -24.88
N ASP A 28 -39.57 -20.92 -24.95
CA ASP A 28 -39.35 -21.79 -23.80
C ASP A 28 -37.87 -21.73 -23.38
N PRO A 29 -37.57 -21.38 -22.11
CA PRO A 29 -36.20 -21.27 -21.61
C PRO A 29 -35.42 -22.58 -21.74
N TRP A 30 -36.11 -23.72 -21.82
CA TRP A 30 -35.49 -25.03 -21.90
C TRP A 30 -35.16 -25.47 -23.33
N SER A 31 -35.83 -24.90 -24.33
CA SER A 31 -35.68 -25.34 -25.73
C SER A 31 -35.26 -24.24 -26.71
N SER A 32 -35.32 -22.96 -26.33
CA SER A 32 -35.02 -21.84 -27.24
C SER A 32 -33.62 -21.24 -27.05
N ARG A 33 -32.81 -21.32 -28.10
CA ARG A 33 -31.53 -20.58 -28.17
C ARG A 33 -31.72 -19.06 -28.13
N ALA A 34 -32.82 -18.54 -28.69
CA ALA A 34 -33.09 -17.12 -28.72
C ALA A 34 -33.41 -16.55 -27.33
N PHE A 35 -34.01 -17.34 -26.44
CA PHE A 35 -34.20 -16.97 -25.04
C PHE A 35 -32.84 -16.68 -24.36
N TRP A 36 -31.90 -17.62 -24.46
CA TRP A 36 -30.59 -17.49 -23.83
C TRP A 36 -29.77 -16.33 -24.42
N LEU A 37 -29.86 -16.10 -25.74
CA LEU A 37 -29.16 -14.98 -26.39
C LEU A 37 -29.65 -13.62 -25.88
N GLU A 38 -30.97 -13.41 -25.82
CA GLU A 38 -31.54 -12.13 -25.39
C GLU A 38 -31.33 -11.89 -23.88
N LEU A 39 -31.49 -12.92 -23.04
CA LEU A 39 -31.15 -12.85 -21.61
C LEU A 39 -29.69 -12.46 -21.43
N THR A 40 -28.79 -13.11 -22.17
CA THR A 40 -27.36 -12.81 -22.15
C THR A 40 -27.10 -11.38 -22.57
N LEU A 41 -27.71 -10.88 -23.65
CA LEU A 41 -27.51 -9.51 -24.12
C LEU A 41 -28.01 -8.46 -23.13
N VAL A 42 -29.19 -8.65 -22.54
CA VAL A 42 -29.74 -7.72 -21.55
C VAL A 42 -28.91 -7.75 -20.26
N ALA A 43 -28.59 -8.95 -19.75
CA ALA A 43 -27.77 -9.12 -18.57
C ALA A 43 -26.36 -8.54 -18.79
N LEU A 44 -25.76 -8.73 -19.97
CA LEU A 44 -24.44 -8.19 -20.30
C LEU A 44 -24.44 -6.66 -20.36
N LYS A 45 -25.48 -6.04 -20.96
CA LYS A 45 -25.62 -4.57 -20.98
C LYS A 45 -25.75 -4.00 -19.56
N ALA A 46 -26.62 -4.58 -18.74
CA ALA A 46 -26.80 -4.17 -17.35
C ALA A 46 -25.51 -4.38 -16.54
N ALA A 47 -24.89 -5.55 -16.66
CA ALA A 47 -23.67 -5.91 -15.96
C ALA A 47 -22.49 -5.01 -16.34
N THR A 48 -22.32 -4.69 -17.63
CA THR A 48 -21.22 -3.82 -18.09
C THR A 48 -21.29 -2.45 -17.42
N LEU A 49 -22.48 -1.87 -17.37
CA LEU A 49 -22.70 -0.56 -16.78
C LEU A 49 -22.51 -0.58 -15.25
N ILE A 50 -23.12 -1.55 -14.56
CA ILE A 50 -22.95 -1.71 -13.10
C ILE A 50 -21.48 -1.97 -12.75
N ALA A 51 -20.80 -2.83 -13.51
CA ALA A 51 -19.40 -3.16 -13.27
C ALA A 51 -18.45 -1.97 -13.46
N ALA A 52 -18.71 -1.12 -14.46
CA ALA A 52 -17.95 0.12 -14.64
C ALA A 52 -18.06 1.04 -13.41
N PHE A 53 -19.27 1.18 -12.84
CA PHE A 53 -19.47 1.96 -11.62
C PHE A 53 -18.93 1.28 -10.35
N ALA A 54 -18.94 -0.06 -10.30
CA ALA A 54 -18.38 -0.83 -9.19
C ALA A 54 -16.85 -0.72 -9.13
N ALA A 55 -16.19 -0.66 -10.29
CA ALA A 55 -14.75 -0.50 -10.40
C ALA A 55 -14.25 0.88 -9.94
N LEU A 56 -15.09 1.93 -10.03
CA LEU A 56 -14.74 3.29 -9.63
C LEU A 56 -14.30 3.42 -8.16
N PRO A 57 -15.12 3.06 -7.14
CA PRO A 57 -14.72 3.18 -5.74
C PRO A 57 -13.47 2.35 -5.42
N MET A 58 -13.36 1.13 -5.96
CA MET A 58 -12.20 0.27 -5.74
C MET A 58 -10.92 0.89 -6.32
N THR A 59 -10.98 1.36 -7.56
CA THR A 59 -9.83 2.00 -8.22
C THR A 59 -9.47 3.29 -7.50
N ALA A 60 -10.45 4.14 -7.15
CA ALA A 60 -10.20 5.40 -6.45
C ALA A 60 -9.52 5.20 -5.09
N VAL A 61 -9.99 4.25 -4.28
CA VAL A 61 -9.37 3.92 -2.98
C VAL A 61 -7.94 3.42 -3.20
N MET A 62 -7.71 2.56 -4.19
CA MET A 62 -6.35 2.09 -4.51
C MET A 62 -5.41 3.21 -4.96
N LEU A 63 -5.89 4.17 -5.77
CA LEU A 63 -5.11 5.33 -6.18
C LEU A 63 -4.75 6.22 -4.99
N VAL A 64 -5.70 6.53 -4.11
CA VAL A 64 -5.45 7.35 -2.92
C VAL A 64 -4.43 6.67 -2.00
N ARG A 65 -4.54 5.35 -1.82
CA ARG A 65 -3.65 4.59 -0.93
C ARG A 65 -2.27 4.31 -1.50
N ASN A 66 -2.11 4.34 -2.82
CA ASN A 66 -0.85 3.96 -3.50
C ASN A 66 -0.26 5.07 -4.37
N ALA A 67 -0.76 6.30 -4.29
CA ALA A 67 -0.23 7.42 -5.06
C ALA A 67 1.29 7.63 -4.79
N PRO A 68 2.08 7.95 -5.84
CA PRO A 68 1.67 8.09 -7.24
C PRO A 68 1.49 6.73 -7.95
N VAL A 69 0.52 6.67 -8.87
CA VAL A 69 0.27 5.50 -9.74
C VAL A 69 0.23 6.01 -11.18
N SER A 70 0.85 5.29 -12.12
CA SER A 70 0.86 5.71 -13.53
C SER A 70 -0.51 5.54 -14.18
N ALA A 71 -0.75 6.27 -15.28
CA ALA A 71 -2.00 6.13 -16.05
C ALA A 71 -2.23 4.69 -16.53
N TYR A 72 -1.17 3.97 -16.92
CA TYR A 72 -1.27 2.56 -17.31
C TYR A 72 -1.76 1.69 -16.15
N GLU A 73 -1.18 1.83 -14.96
CA GLU A 73 -1.57 1.07 -13.78
C GLU A 73 -2.97 1.44 -13.29
N THR A 74 -3.36 2.72 -13.37
CA THR A 74 -4.73 3.17 -13.10
C THR A 74 -5.72 2.47 -14.03
N PHE A 75 -5.41 2.40 -15.33
CA PHE A 75 -6.24 1.72 -16.30
C PHE A 75 -6.27 0.21 -16.07
N ALA A 76 -5.12 -0.41 -15.78
CA ALA A 76 -5.03 -1.84 -15.49
C ALA A 76 -5.86 -2.21 -14.25
N LEU A 77 -5.77 -1.44 -13.17
CA LEU A 77 -6.61 -1.59 -11.97
C LEU A 77 -8.09 -1.51 -12.32
N PHE A 78 -8.48 -0.45 -13.04
CA PHE A 78 -9.87 -0.23 -13.42
C PHE A 78 -10.43 -1.39 -14.25
N VAL A 79 -9.73 -1.79 -15.31
CA VAL A 79 -10.15 -2.89 -16.19
C VAL A 79 -10.25 -4.20 -15.42
N SER A 80 -9.30 -4.46 -14.52
CA SER A 80 -9.29 -5.71 -13.75
C SER A 80 -10.47 -5.78 -12.78
N TYR A 81 -10.77 -4.70 -12.06
CA TYR A 81 -11.97 -4.62 -11.22
C TYR A 81 -13.26 -4.66 -12.04
N ALA A 82 -13.31 -3.97 -13.18
CA ALA A 82 -14.50 -3.95 -14.04
C ALA A 82 -14.78 -5.35 -14.63
N ALA A 83 -13.76 -6.09 -15.08
CA ALA A 83 -13.91 -7.44 -15.59
C ALA A 83 -14.43 -8.41 -14.51
N ALA A 84 -13.87 -8.31 -13.30
CA ALA A 84 -14.33 -9.07 -12.17
C ALA A 84 -15.80 -8.81 -11.81
N TRP A 85 -16.17 -7.53 -11.69
CA TRP A 85 -17.54 -7.13 -11.39
C TRP A 85 -18.50 -7.49 -12.53
N LEU A 86 -18.04 -7.47 -13.78
CA LEU A 86 -18.86 -7.88 -14.91
C LEU A 86 -19.32 -9.32 -14.75
N VAL A 87 -18.41 -10.24 -14.40
CA VAL A 87 -18.75 -11.65 -14.16
C VAL A 87 -19.73 -11.80 -12.99
N ALA A 88 -19.44 -11.16 -11.86
CA ALA A 88 -20.26 -11.25 -10.65
C ALA A 88 -21.68 -10.69 -10.87
N VAL A 89 -21.79 -9.50 -11.47
CA VAL A 89 -23.08 -8.85 -11.74
C VAL A 89 -23.85 -9.59 -12.83
N PHE A 90 -23.19 -10.06 -13.88
CA PHE A 90 -23.84 -10.85 -14.92
C PHE A 90 -24.50 -12.10 -14.32
N ALA A 91 -23.77 -12.85 -13.49
CA ALA A 91 -24.30 -14.00 -12.78
C ALA A 91 -25.49 -13.61 -11.87
N LEU A 92 -25.37 -12.51 -11.11
CA LEU A 92 -26.46 -12.03 -10.25
C LEU A 92 -27.72 -11.68 -11.06
N VAL A 93 -27.59 -10.93 -12.16
CA VAL A 93 -28.73 -10.53 -13.00
C VAL A 93 -29.40 -11.75 -13.64
N VAL A 94 -28.61 -12.72 -14.12
CA VAL A 94 -29.14 -13.99 -14.65
C VAL A 94 -29.87 -14.78 -13.57
N ILE A 95 -29.30 -14.91 -12.36
CA ILE A 95 -29.94 -15.61 -11.24
C ILE A 95 -31.27 -14.94 -10.87
N ILE A 96 -31.29 -13.61 -10.74
CA ILE A 96 -32.51 -12.87 -10.45
C ILE A 96 -33.55 -13.11 -11.55
N ALA A 97 -33.17 -12.98 -12.82
CA ALA A 97 -34.08 -13.21 -13.95
C ALA A 97 -34.67 -14.64 -13.96
N LEU A 98 -33.84 -15.65 -13.70
CA LEU A 98 -34.26 -17.05 -13.62
C LEU A 98 -35.18 -17.30 -12.41
N VAL A 99 -34.88 -16.74 -11.24
CA VAL A 99 -35.73 -16.87 -10.04
C VAL A 99 -37.11 -16.25 -10.28
N LEU A 100 -37.16 -15.06 -10.89
CA LEU A 100 -38.43 -14.41 -11.23
C LEU A 100 -39.21 -15.24 -12.26
N LYS A 101 -38.52 -15.83 -13.24
CA LYS A 101 -39.14 -16.71 -14.24
C LYS A 101 -39.71 -17.99 -13.64
N VAL A 102 -39.03 -18.60 -12.68
CA VAL A 102 -39.47 -19.84 -12.01
C VAL A 102 -40.60 -19.58 -11.01
N ARG A 103 -40.71 -18.35 -10.48
CA ARG A 103 -41.73 -17.96 -9.51
C ARG A 103 -42.62 -16.83 -10.04
N PRO A 104 -43.44 -17.07 -11.08
CA PRO A 104 -44.31 -16.05 -11.67
C PRO A 104 -45.41 -15.56 -10.70
N ALA A 105 -45.67 -16.31 -9.62
CA ALA A 105 -46.62 -15.91 -8.57
C ALA A 105 -46.09 -14.80 -7.63
N LEU A 106 -44.82 -14.38 -7.76
CA LEU A 106 -44.33 -13.23 -7.02
C LEU A 106 -45.00 -11.96 -7.59
N PRO A 107 -45.71 -11.15 -6.78
CA PRO A 107 -46.36 -9.93 -7.24
C PRO A 107 -45.33 -8.82 -7.50
N ILE A 108 -44.54 -8.99 -8.56
CA ILE A 108 -43.57 -7.99 -9.07
C ILE A 108 -44.30 -6.77 -9.65
N ASP A 109 -45.61 -6.91 -9.89
CA ASP A 109 -46.49 -5.91 -10.48
C ASP A 109 -46.63 -4.63 -9.65
N THR A 110 -46.20 -4.67 -8.38
CA THR A 110 -46.17 -3.46 -7.56
C THR A 110 -44.83 -2.74 -7.73
N PRO A 111 -44.82 -1.44 -8.09
CA PRO A 111 -43.59 -0.63 -8.13
C PRO A 111 -42.76 -0.72 -6.84
N ARG A 112 -43.41 -0.99 -5.70
CA ARG A 112 -42.78 -1.21 -4.40
C ARG A 112 -41.96 -2.50 -4.33
N ALA A 113 -42.47 -3.61 -4.87
CA ALA A 113 -41.74 -4.89 -4.90
C ALA A 113 -40.50 -4.79 -5.80
N LEU A 114 -40.63 -4.19 -6.99
CA LEU A 114 -39.50 -3.98 -7.90
C LEU A 114 -38.42 -3.08 -7.27
N LEU A 115 -38.84 -1.99 -6.61
CA LEU A 115 -37.92 -1.12 -5.89
C LEU A 115 -37.22 -1.87 -4.74
N ALA A 116 -37.96 -2.65 -3.94
CA ALA A 116 -37.39 -3.43 -2.84
C ALA A 116 -36.35 -4.45 -3.33
N ILE A 117 -36.64 -5.19 -4.41
CA ILE A 117 -35.69 -6.13 -5.02
C ILE A 117 -34.46 -5.37 -5.52
N SER A 118 -34.64 -4.22 -6.15
CA SER A 118 -33.53 -3.43 -6.71
C SER A 118 -32.66 -2.78 -5.63
N VAL A 119 -33.26 -2.35 -4.51
CA VAL A 119 -32.56 -1.86 -3.32
C VAL A 119 -31.78 -2.99 -2.67
N ALA A 120 -32.39 -4.16 -2.50
CA ALA A 120 -31.71 -5.34 -1.94
C ALA A 120 -30.54 -5.79 -2.83
N ALA A 121 -30.73 -5.84 -4.16
CA ALA A 121 -29.66 -6.15 -5.11
C ALA A 121 -28.54 -5.10 -5.08
N GLY A 122 -28.88 -3.80 -5.03
CA GLY A 122 -27.91 -2.72 -4.88
C GLY A 122 -27.09 -2.85 -3.59
N ALA A 123 -27.74 -3.15 -2.46
CA ALA A 123 -27.06 -3.36 -1.19
C ALA A 123 -26.14 -4.59 -1.21
N LEU A 124 -26.61 -5.69 -1.79
CA LEU A 124 -25.83 -6.91 -1.99
C LEU A 124 -24.59 -6.67 -2.84
N LEU A 125 -24.70 -5.78 -3.85
CA LEU A 125 -23.60 -5.41 -4.72
C LEU A 125 -22.59 -4.45 -4.05
N VAL A 126 -23.03 -3.60 -3.11
CA VAL A 126 -22.14 -2.68 -2.38
C VAL A 126 -21.42 -3.37 -1.22
N ALA A 127 -22.04 -4.38 -0.60
CA ALA A 127 -21.47 -5.06 0.57
C ALA A 127 -20.05 -5.64 0.33
N PRO A 128 -19.73 -6.28 -0.82
CA PRO A 128 -18.37 -6.72 -1.11
C PRO A 128 -17.35 -5.58 -1.20
N VAL A 129 -17.75 -4.40 -1.71
CA VAL A 129 -16.86 -3.21 -1.74
C VAL A 129 -16.54 -2.75 -0.32
N ALA A 130 -17.55 -2.69 0.55
CA ALA A 130 -17.36 -2.31 1.96
C ALA A 130 -16.51 -3.34 2.73
N LEU A 131 -16.74 -4.64 2.49
CA LEU A 131 -15.93 -5.71 3.08
C LEU A 131 -14.49 -5.68 2.57
N TRP A 132 -14.29 -5.45 1.27
CA TRP A 132 -12.95 -5.28 0.70
C TRP A 132 -12.24 -4.07 1.32
N TRP A 133 -12.93 -2.95 1.49
CA TRP A 133 -12.34 -1.73 2.05
C TRP A 133 -12.03 -1.84 3.55
N SER A 134 -12.80 -2.61 4.32
CA SER A 134 -12.54 -2.82 5.75
C SER A 134 -11.37 -3.77 6.03
N ARG A 135 -10.85 -4.45 5.01
CA ARG A 135 -9.78 -5.46 5.10
C ARG A 135 -8.39 -4.92 4.76
N PHE A 136 -8.23 -3.61 4.71
CA PHE A 136 -6.92 -2.98 4.74
C PHE A 136 -6.36 -2.98 6.15
N ASP A 137 -5.04 -3.07 6.26
CA ASP A 137 -4.34 -3.09 7.55
C ASP A 137 -4.34 -1.73 8.25
N THR A 138 -4.71 -0.68 7.52
CA THR A 138 -4.59 0.72 7.94
C THR A 138 -5.92 1.43 7.80
N SER A 139 -6.29 2.17 8.84
CA SER A 139 -7.55 2.94 8.85
C SER A 139 -7.55 3.98 7.72
N PRO A 140 -8.69 4.19 7.04
CA PRO A 140 -8.78 5.18 5.98
C PRO A 140 -8.57 6.59 6.54
N ALA A 141 -7.83 7.42 5.80
CA ALA A 141 -7.79 8.85 6.10
C ALA A 141 -9.19 9.47 5.88
N THR A 142 -9.51 10.58 6.54
CA THR A 142 -10.84 11.23 6.43
C THR A 142 -11.21 11.54 4.97
N GLY A 143 -10.26 12.05 4.17
CA GLY A 143 -10.50 12.32 2.74
C GLY A 143 -10.78 11.04 1.94
N GLU A 144 -10.06 9.96 2.23
CA GLU A 144 -10.31 8.64 1.63
C GLU A 144 -11.71 8.13 1.98
N LEU A 145 -12.11 8.26 3.25
CA LEU A 145 -13.43 7.85 3.73
C LEU A 145 -14.55 8.63 3.02
N VAL A 146 -14.43 9.95 2.92
CA VAL A 146 -15.41 10.80 2.23
C VAL A 146 -15.53 10.38 0.75
N ILE A 147 -14.40 10.24 0.05
CA ILE A 147 -14.39 9.87 -1.38
C ILE A 147 -14.99 8.48 -1.59
N GLY A 148 -14.53 7.48 -0.84
CA GLY A 148 -14.99 6.10 -1.04
C GLY A 148 -16.44 5.89 -0.62
N VAL A 149 -16.94 6.58 0.41
CA VAL A 149 -18.37 6.54 0.78
C VAL A 149 -19.23 7.21 -0.29
N ALA A 150 -18.82 8.38 -0.79
CA ALA A 150 -19.55 9.07 -1.86
C ALA A 150 -19.62 8.21 -3.15
N LEU A 151 -18.51 7.59 -3.55
CA LEU A 151 -18.48 6.70 -4.71
C LEU A 151 -19.28 5.42 -4.49
N SER A 152 -19.29 4.86 -3.28
CA SER A 152 -20.11 3.70 -2.93
C SER A 152 -21.61 4.02 -2.94
N ALA A 153 -22.00 5.20 -2.47
CA ALA A 153 -23.38 5.68 -2.54
C ALA A 153 -23.81 5.93 -3.99
N ALA A 154 -22.95 6.52 -4.81
CA ALA A 154 -23.21 6.68 -6.24
C ALA A 154 -23.37 5.31 -6.93
N TYR A 155 -22.48 4.36 -6.64
CA TYR A 155 -22.58 2.99 -7.14
C TYR A 155 -23.89 2.31 -6.71
N PHE A 156 -24.28 2.42 -5.43
CA PHE A 156 -25.56 1.91 -4.94
C PHE A 156 -26.75 2.43 -5.75
N LEU A 157 -26.84 3.75 -5.93
CA LEU A 157 -27.94 4.39 -6.66
C LEU A 157 -27.99 3.93 -8.12
N VAL A 158 -26.84 3.83 -8.78
CA VAL A 158 -26.74 3.36 -10.16
C VAL A 158 -27.11 1.88 -10.27
N ALA A 159 -26.59 1.03 -9.38
CA ALA A 159 -26.91 -0.39 -9.35
C ALA A 159 -28.42 -0.60 -9.17
N THR A 160 -29.04 0.08 -8.20
CA THR A 160 -30.49 0.03 -7.99
C THR A 160 -31.25 0.50 -9.23
N LEU A 161 -30.87 1.61 -9.87
CA LEU A 161 -31.54 2.13 -11.07
C LEU A 161 -31.40 1.17 -12.26
N VAL A 162 -30.22 0.59 -12.48
CA VAL A 162 -29.97 -0.33 -13.61
C VAL A 162 -30.66 -1.67 -13.38
N VAL A 163 -30.63 -2.22 -12.17
CA VAL A 163 -31.38 -3.43 -11.82
C VAL A 163 -32.88 -3.18 -11.97
N SER A 164 -33.40 -2.04 -11.48
CA SER A 164 -34.80 -1.66 -11.70
C SER A 164 -35.15 -1.59 -13.17
N ALA A 165 -34.31 -0.96 -14.01
CA ALA A 165 -34.55 -0.85 -15.45
C ALA A 165 -34.50 -2.23 -16.15
N ALA A 166 -33.58 -3.10 -15.76
CA ALA A 166 -33.50 -4.47 -16.27
C ALA A 166 -34.75 -5.28 -15.87
N LEU A 167 -35.13 -5.24 -14.59
CA LEU A 167 -36.33 -5.89 -14.06
C LEU A 167 -37.61 -5.39 -14.69
N LEU A 168 -37.73 -4.08 -14.89
CA LEU A 168 -38.87 -3.46 -15.55
C LEU A 168 -38.93 -3.85 -17.04
N SER A 169 -37.78 -4.02 -17.68
CA SER A 169 -37.70 -4.59 -19.03
C SER A 169 -38.18 -6.05 -19.07
N PHE A 170 -38.03 -6.80 -17.98
CA PHE A 170 -38.64 -8.12 -17.83
C PHE A 170 -40.14 -8.05 -17.49
N SER A 171 -40.60 -7.14 -16.62
CA SER A 171 -41.97 -7.12 -16.10
C SER A 171 -43.02 -6.46 -17.00
N ILE A 172 -42.67 -5.39 -17.74
CA ILE A 172 -43.61 -4.68 -18.65
C ILE A 172 -44.25 -5.62 -19.68
N TYR A 173 -43.54 -6.69 -20.06
CA TYR A 173 -43.99 -7.63 -21.07
C TYR A 173 -44.81 -8.80 -20.52
N GLU A 174 -44.67 -9.15 -19.23
CA GLU A 174 -45.48 -10.18 -18.56
C GLU A 174 -46.89 -9.66 -18.24
N VAL A 175 -47.02 -8.37 -17.90
CA VAL A 175 -48.26 -7.77 -17.38
C VAL A 175 -49.11 -7.07 -18.46
N ARG A 176 -48.63 -6.96 -19.72
CA ARG A 176 -49.30 -6.25 -20.83
C ARG A 176 -49.79 -4.82 -20.49
N ARG A 177 -49.19 -4.15 -19.51
CA ARG A 177 -49.51 -2.76 -19.14
C ARG A 177 -48.25 -1.92 -19.09
N ILE A 178 -48.26 -0.81 -19.83
CA ILE A 178 -47.10 0.06 -20.02
C ILE A 178 -47.23 1.26 -19.08
N PRO A 179 -46.37 1.41 -18.07
CA PRO A 179 -46.29 2.65 -17.30
C PRO A 179 -45.70 3.77 -18.18
N ALA A 180 -46.37 4.92 -18.25
CA ALA A 180 -45.98 6.07 -19.08
C ALA A 180 -44.65 6.76 -18.67
N ILE A 181 -43.94 6.26 -17.65
CA ILE A 181 -42.85 6.97 -16.96
C ILE A 181 -41.48 6.83 -17.65
N HIS A 182 -41.33 6.03 -18.72
CA HIS A 182 -40.01 5.63 -19.26
C HIS A 182 -39.72 6.04 -20.71
N GLN A 183 -40.27 7.17 -21.19
CA GLN A 183 -40.08 7.59 -22.61
C GLN A 183 -38.71 8.21 -22.95
N LYS A 184 -37.84 8.55 -21.98
CA LYS A 184 -36.53 9.18 -22.26
C LYS A 184 -35.37 8.19 -22.11
N PRO A 185 -34.48 8.06 -23.10
CA PRO A 185 -33.30 7.18 -23.01
C PRO A 185 -32.33 7.69 -21.93
N ARG A 186 -32.32 7.04 -20.77
CA ARG A 186 -31.40 7.37 -19.65
C ARG A 186 -30.00 6.77 -19.80
N GLY A 187 -29.79 5.91 -20.80
CA GLY A 187 -28.50 5.23 -21.01
C GLY A 187 -27.36 6.18 -21.39
N VAL A 188 -27.62 7.13 -22.30
CA VAL A 188 -26.62 8.10 -22.75
C VAL A 188 -26.09 8.99 -21.61
N PRO A 189 -26.93 9.68 -20.80
CA PRO A 189 -26.41 10.52 -19.73
C PRO A 189 -25.67 9.72 -18.66
N LEU A 190 -26.08 8.48 -18.39
CA LEU A 190 -25.41 7.62 -17.41
C LEU A 190 -24.05 7.13 -17.93
N ALA A 191 -23.94 6.80 -19.22
CA ALA A 191 -22.66 6.45 -19.85
C ALA A 191 -21.71 7.66 -19.88
N VAL A 192 -22.21 8.86 -20.16
CA VAL A 192 -21.43 10.10 -20.08
C VAL A 192 -20.94 10.36 -18.66
N ALA A 193 -21.80 10.19 -17.65
CA ALA A 193 -21.43 10.33 -16.25
C ALA A 193 -20.35 9.30 -15.85
N ALA A 194 -20.49 8.04 -16.29
CA ALA A 194 -19.48 7.01 -16.07
C ALA A 194 -18.13 7.41 -16.69
N ALA A 195 -18.13 7.82 -17.96
CA ALA A 195 -16.93 8.25 -18.66
C ALA A 195 -16.24 9.45 -17.99
N ALA A 196 -17.02 10.43 -17.52
CA ALA A 196 -16.50 11.58 -16.79
C ALA A 196 -15.86 11.18 -15.46
N LEU A 197 -16.51 10.32 -14.67
CA LEU A 197 -15.96 9.81 -13.41
C LEU A 197 -14.71 8.96 -13.63
N ILE A 198 -14.70 8.13 -14.68
CA ILE A 198 -13.51 7.36 -15.07
C ILE A 198 -12.36 8.31 -15.44
N ALA A 199 -12.63 9.34 -16.24
CA ALA A 199 -11.61 10.33 -16.61
C ALA A 199 -11.01 11.06 -15.39
N LEU A 200 -11.84 11.35 -14.37
CA LEU A 200 -11.37 11.96 -13.12
C LEU A 200 -10.38 11.08 -12.35
N LEU A 201 -10.42 9.75 -12.50
CA LEU A 201 -9.42 8.85 -11.88
C LEU A 201 -7.99 9.11 -12.40
N PHE A 202 -7.85 9.68 -13.59
CA PHE A 202 -6.54 9.94 -14.19
C PHE A 202 -5.95 11.29 -13.74
N VAL A 203 -6.76 12.21 -13.19
CA VAL A 203 -6.28 13.54 -12.75
C VAL A 203 -5.13 13.43 -11.73
N PRO A 204 -5.21 12.59 -10.67
CA PRO A 204 -4.10 12.42 -9.73
C PRO A 204 -2.83 11.86 -10.39
N ALA A 205 -2.95 10.96 -11.36
CA ALA A 205 -1.81 10.41 -12.09
C ALA A 205 -1.05 11.49 -12.89
N TYR A 206 -1.76 12.51 -13.39
CA TYR A 206 -1.14 13.66 -14.04
C TYR A 206 -0.62 14.71 -13.05
N ALA A 207 -1.36 14.99 -11.97
CA ALA A 207 -1.00 16.00 -10.98
C ALA A 207 0.20 15.61 -10.11
N SER A 208 0.43 14.30 -9.92
CA SER A 208 1.51 13.75 -9.09
C SER A 208 2.87 13.67 -9.78
N ARG A 209 3.02 14.22 -10.99
CA ARG A 209 4.34 14.43 -11.60
C ARG A 209 5.10 15.43 -10.72
N GLU A 210 5.89 14.90 -9.78
CA GLU A 210 6.81 15.69 -8.98
C GLU A 210 7.67 16.52 -9.94
N ARG A 211 7.60 17.84 -9.82
CA ARG A 211 8.55 18.72 -10.49
C ARG A 211 9.90 18.36 -9.89
N VAL A 212 10.84 17.94 -10.75
CA VAL A 212 12.23 17.71 -10.35
C VAL A 212 12.74 19.04 -9.82
N ALA A 213 12.76 19.19 -8.50
CA ALA A 213 13.37 20.32 -7.85
C ALA A 213 14.89 20.19 -8.06
N SER A 214 15.52 21.27 -8.49
CA SER A 214 16.99 21.30 -8.59
C SER A 214 17.60 20.99 -7.23
N GLU A 215 18.68 20.21 -7.22
CA GLU A 215 19.37 19.87 -5.98
C GLU A 215 19.84 21.16 -5.30
N PRO A 216 19.47 21.39 -4.03
CA PRO A 216 19.81 22.63 -3.36
C PRO A 216 21.31 22.66 -3.04
N MET A 217 21.91 23.85 -3.15
CA MET A 217 23.26 24.09 -2.66
C MET A 217 23.25 24.02 -1.13
N VAL A 218 23.97 23.04 -0.58
CA VAL A 218 24.08 22.80 0.86
C VAL A 218 25.44 23.27 1.34
N VAL A 219 25.47 24.22 2.27
CA VAL A 219 26.69 24.63 2.96
C VAL A 219 26.85 23.76 4.20
N THR A 220 27.99 23.07 4.34
CA THR A 220 28.30 22.20 5.47
C THR A 220 29.35 22.84 6.38
N THR A 221 29.24 22.64 7.68
CA THR A 221 30.25 23.00 8.66
C THR A 221 31.28 21.87 8.77
N PRO A 222 32.59 22.15 8.70
CA PRO A 222 33.61 21.13 8.89
C PRO A 222 33.49 20.47 10.27
N THR A 223 33.39 19.15 10.29
CA THR A 223 33.44 18.33 11.51
C THR A 223 34.58 17.33 11.41
N SER A 224 35.10 16.85 12.54
CA SER A 224 36.12 15.78 12.61
C SER A 224 35.59 14.49 13.24
N ARG A 225 34.31 14.45 13.61
CA ARG A 225 33.69 13.31 14.30
C ARG A 225 33.51 12.13 13.36
N ASN A 226 33.65 10.93 13.93
CA ASN A 226 33.26 9.67 13.35
C ASN A 226 32.05 9.17 14.11
N VAL A 227 30.89 9.06 13.47
CA VAL A 227 29.64 8.70 14.14
C VAL A 227 29.16 7.34 13.64
N ALA A 228 28.79 6.46 14.56
CA ALA A 228 28.22 5.15 14.26
C ALA A 228 26.78 5.05 14.78
N LEU A 229 25.82 4.78 13.88
CA LEU A 229 24.42 4.50 14.23
C LEU A 229 24.13 3.00 14.18
N ILE A 230 23.75 2.42 15.31
CA ILE A 230 23.22 1.05 15.39
C ILE A 230 21.71 1.11 15.56
N ALA A 231 20.97 0.68 14.55
CA ALA A 231 19.51 0.55 14.57
C ALA A 231 19.13 -0.87 14.97
N VAL A 232 18.37 -1.05 16.06
CA VAL A 232 18.00 -2.36 16.58
C VAL A 232 16.48 -2.50 16.62
N ASP A 233 15.95 -3.42 15.84
CA ASP A 233 14.51 -3.67 15.76
C ASP A 233 14.02 -4.53 16.93
N GLY A 234 12.94 -4.11 17.58
CA GLY A 234 12.41 -4.79 18.76
C GLY A 234 13.13 -4.45 20.08
N LEU A 235 14.13 -3.57 20.05
CA LEU A 235 14.79 -3.08 21.25
C LEU A 235 13.99 -1.93 21.87
N THR A 236 13.41 -2.17 23.05
CA THR A 236 12.75 -1.12 23.84
C THR A 236 13.68 -0.62 24.95
N TYR A 237 13.35 0.52 25.54
CA TYR A 237 14.07 1.07 26.69
C TYR A 237 14.15 0.08 27.85
N GLU A 238 13.07 -0.64 28.13
CA GLU A 238 13.01 -1.62 29.21
C GLU A 238 13.93 -2.82 28.93
N ILE A 239 14.00 -3.28 27.68
CA ILE A 239 14.93 -4.33 27.28
C ILE A 239 16.37 -3.84 27.39
N PHE A 240 16.65 -2.60 26.96
CA PHE A 240 17.97 -2.00 27.09
C PHE A 240 18.44 -1.92 28.55
N GLU A 241 17.62 -1.36 29.43
CA GLU A 241 17.92 -1.21 30.87
C GLU A 241 18.05 -2.55 31.60
N SER A 242 17.38 -3.60 31.10
CA SER A 242 17.51 -4.95 31.66
C SER A 242 18.91 -5.56 31.54
N ARG A 243 19.80 -4.96 30.72
CA ARG A 243 21.17 -5.39 30.53
C ARG A 243 22.14 -4.38 31.17
N PRO A 244 22.69 -4.68 32.37
CA PRO A 244 23.63 -3.79 33.05
C PRO A 244 24.80 -3.41 32.15
N ASP A 245 25.40 -4.34 31.41
CA ASP A 245 26.54 -4.03 30.54
C ASP A 245 26.23 -2.98 29.46
N LEU A 246 25.01 -2.99 28.91
CA LEU A 246 24.56 -1.98 27.94
C LEU A 246 24.29 -0.63 28.62
N ALA A 247 23.58 -0.64 29.74
CA ALA A 247 23.25 0.56 30.52
C ALA A 247 24.50 1.26 31.09
N HIS A 248 25.56 0.51 31.41
CA HIS A 248 26.85 1.09 31.79
C HIS A 248 27.64 1.61 30.59
N ALA A 249 27.49 0.99 29.41
CA ALA A 249 28.25 1.36 28.22
C ALA A 249 27.76 2.66 27.58
N LEU A 250 26.45 2.93 27.59
CA LEU A 250 25.82 4.08 26.95
C LEU A 250 24.74 4.68 27.85
N ARG A 251 24.56 6.00 27.78
CA ARG A 251 23.46 6.67 28.47
C ARG A 251 22.19 6.51 27.64
N ALA A 252 21.20 5.80 28.17
CA ALA A 252 19.91 5.60 27.51
C ALA A 252 18.87 6.63 27.96
N THR A 253 17.95 6.95 27.07
CA THR A 253 16.79 7.78 27.35
C THR A 253 15.58 7.21 26.59
N PRO A 254 14.41 7.07 27.25
CA PRO A 254 13.20 6.68 26.56
C PRO A 254 12.74 7.83 25.64
N ILE A 255 12.36 7.49 24.42
CA ILE A 255 11.89 8.45 23.41
C ILE A 255 10.55 8.01 22.84
N ALA A 256 9.78 8.96 22.30
CA ALA A 256 8.58 8.63 21.53
C ALA A 256 8.95 7.92 20.23
N ALA A 257 8.38 6.74 19.98
CA ALA A 257 8.59 5.98 18.75
C ALA A 257 8.01 6.72 17.51
N ILE A 258 8.55 6.43 16.33
CA ILE A 258 7.97 6.88 15.06
C ILE A 258 6.65 6.12 14.84
N PRO A 259 5.52 6.82 14.61
CA PRO A 259 4.28 6.15 14.21
C PRO A 259 4.45 5.54 12.82
N GLY A 260 3.90 4.36 12.60
CA GLY A 260 3.92 3.70 11.30
C GLY A 260 3.24 2.35 11.35
N ASP A 261 2.66 1.96 10.22
CA ASP A 261 1.82 0.76 10.10
C ASP A 261 2.67 -0.52 9.95
N SER A 262 3.97 -0.38 9.65
CA SER A 262 4.91 -1.49 9.53
C SER A 262 6.31 -1.12 10.03
N THR A 263 7.09 -2.12 10.43
CA THR A 263 8.52 -2.00 10.73
C THR A 263 9.30 -1.25 9.64
N THR A 264 9.13 -1.65 8.37
CA THR A 264 9.88 -1.05 7.24
C THR A 264 9.54 0.43 7.06
N GLU A 265 8.28 0.83 7.28
CA GLU A 265 7.87 2.23 7.28
C GLU A 265 8.58 3.02 8.38
N ARG A 266 8.57 2.53 9.63
CA ARG A 266 9.18 3.22 10.79
C ARG A 266 10.69 3.40 10.60
N TRP A 267 11.39 2.35 10.14
CA TRP A 267 12.83 2.42 9.90
C TRP A 267 13.20 3.25 8.67
N ALA A 268 12.37 3.27 7.62
CA ALA A 268 12.56 4.19 6.50
C ALA A 268 12.39 5.66 6.92
N SER A 269 11.40 5.94 7.76
CA SER A 269 11.20 7.25 8.38
C SER A 269 12.39 7.66 9.24
N LEU A 270 12.93 6.75 10.06
CA LEU A 270 14.12 7.03 10.87
C LEU A 270 15.36 7.29 10.00
N GLY A 271 15.60 6.45 9.00
CA GLY A 271 16.78 6.56 8.13
C GLY A 271 16.73 7.77 7.21
N THR A 272 15.55 8.27 6.84
CA THR A 272 15.39 9.47 5.99
C THR A 272 15.18 10.73 6.81
N GLY A 273 14.71 10.61 8.05
CA GLY A 273 14.30 11.71 8.91
C GLY A 273 12.98 12.37 8.51
N VAL A 274 12.27 11.88 7.49
CA VAL A 274 11.02 12.49 6.99
C VAL A 274 9.85 11.53 7.14
N ARG A 275 8.63 12.06 7.00
CA ARG A 275 7.38 11.28 7.13
C ARG A 275 7.15 10.33 5.95
N THR A 276 6.33 9.31 6.17
CA THR A 276 5.90 8.30 5.19
C THR A 276 5.38 8.87 3.87
N ASP A 277 4.63 9.97 3.94
CA ASP A 277 4.10 10.68 2.78
C ASP A 277 5.19 11.37 1.93
N ALA A 278 6.37 11.64 2.49
CA ALA A 278 7.53 12.16 1.77
C ALA A 278 8.42 11.04 1.23
N HIS A 279 8.85 10.07 2.06
CA HIS A 279 9.76 9.01 1.60
C HIS A 279 9.08 7.89 0.81
N GLY A 280 7.78 7.66 0.97
CA GLY A 280 6.97 6.76 0.14
C GLY A 280 7.03 5.26 0.47
N VAL A 281 7.77 4.85 1.50
CA VAL A 281 7.87 3.44 1.93
C VAL A 281 6.79 3.17 2.98
N ARG A 282 5.84 2.28 2.68
CA ARG A 282 4.60 2.06 3.44
C ARG A 282 4.41 0.62 3.91
N ALA A 283 5.20 -0.33 3.41
CA ALA A 283 5.05 -1.75 3.69
C ALA A 283 6.41 -2.48 3.55
N ILE A 284 6.41 -3.79 3.82
CA ILE A 284 7.58 -4.68 3.60
C ILE A 284 7.57 -5.24 2.16
N GLU A 285 6.38 -5.58 1.67
CA GLU A 285 6.15 -6.06 0.32
C GLU A 285 5.04 -5.26 -0.34
N GLY A 286 4.90 -5.43 -1.65
CA GLY A 286 3.75 -4.92 -2.36
C GLY A 286 3.46 -5.78 -3.58
N VAL A 287 2.56 -5.28 -4.43
CA VAL A 287 2.16 -5.97 -5.65
C VAL A 287 2.48 -5.12 -6.87
N ARG A 288 3.10 -5.75 -7.86
CA ARG A 288 3.44 -5.15 -9.15
C ARG A 288 2.56 -5.73 -10.25
N PHE A 289 1.96 -4.84 -11.05
CA PHE A 289 1.28 -5.24 -12.29
C PHE A 289 2.29 -5.65 -13.37
N PRO A 290 1.95 -6.61 -14.24
CA PRO A 290 2.73 -6.88 -15.44
C PRO A 290 2.90 -5.61 -16.29
N GLY A 291 4.15 -5.23 -16.56
CA GLY A 291 4.49 -4.00 -17.29
C GLY A 291 4.36 -2.71 -16.48
N GLY A 292 3.96 -2.78 -15.20
CA GLY A 292 3.92 -1.65 -14.28
C GLY A 292 5.31 -1.28 -13.76
N ALA A 293 5.51 0.01 -13.49
CA ALA A 293 6.76 0.55 -12.94
C ALA A 293 6.69 0.71 -11.41
N HIS A 294 5.49 0.82 -10.84
CA HIS A 294 5.24 1.05 -9.42
C HIS A 294 4.84 -0.25 -8.72
N ILE A 295 5.18 -0.32 -7.44
CA ILE A 295 4.70 -1.37 -6.54
C ILE A 295 3.61 -0.77 -5.66
N LEU A 296 2.43 -1.38 -5.70
CA LEU A 296 1.31 -1.05 -4.82
C LEU A 296 1.60 -1.64 -3.44
N GLN A 297 1.72 -0.79 -2.43
CA GLN A 297 2.16 -1.17 -1.08
C GLN A 297 0.99 -1.34 -0.10
N ARG A 298 -0.17 -0.73 -0.40
CA ARG A 298 -1.36 -0.80 0.45
C ARG A 298 -2.45 -1.53 -0.31
N ILE A 299 -2.65 -2.79 0.06
CA ILE A 299 -3.58 -3.71 -0.61
C ILE A 299 -4.50 -4.33 0.43
N SER A 300 -5.78 -4.48 0.07
CA SER A 300 -6.73 -5.17 0.92
C SER A 300 -6.39 -6.66 1.03
N ARG A 301 -6.47 -7.24 2.23
CA ARG A 301 -6.35 -8.69 2.42
C ARG A 301 -7.46 -9.49 1.72
N ALA A 302 -8.55 -8.82 1.33
CA ALA A 302 -9.65 -9.40 0.56
C ALA A 302 -9.59 -9.03 -0.94
N ASP A 303 -8.46 -8.52 -1.44
CA ASP A 303 -8.32 -8.14 -2.84
C ASP A 303 -8.26 -9.35 -3.77
N PHE A 304 -9.42 -9.83 -4.20
CA PHE A 304 -9.50 -11.01 -5.03
C PHE A 304 -8.88 -10.81 -6.43
N VAL A 305 -8.75 -9.58 -6.95
CA VAL A 305 -8.17 -9.35 -8.28
C VAL A 305 -6.66 -9.56 -8.25
N LEU A 306 -6.00 -8.93 -7.28
CA LEU A 306 -4.55 -9.01 -7.15
C LEU A 306 -4.10 -10.35 -6.56
N LEU A 307 -4.93 -10.99 -5.73
CA LEU A 307 -4.60 -12.28 -5.11
C LEU A 307 -4.75 -13.50 -6.04
N HIS A 308 -5.47 -13.38 -7.17
CA HIS A 308 -5.65 -14.48 -8.14
C HIS A 308 -4.72 -14.38 -9.37
N GLY A 309 -3.53 -13.79 -9.20
CA GLY A 309 -2.42 -13.90 -10.16
C GLY A 309 -2.36 -12.83 -11.24
N LEU A 310 -3.23 -11.82 -11.22
CA LEU A 310 -3.14 -10.66 -12.15
C LEU A 310 -1.97 -9.73 -11.85
N ALA A 311 -1.33 -9.91 -10.69
CA ALA A 311 -0.17 -9.15 -10.29
C ALA A 311 0.72 -10.00 -9.38
N ARG A 312 2.00 -9.61 -9.27
CA ARG A 312 3.00 -10.38 -8.54
C ARG A 312 3.34 -9.69 -7.23
N ARG A 313 3.37 -10.47 -6.14
CA ARG A 313 3.92 -9.98 -4.87
C ARG A 313 5.44 -9.95 -4.96
N GLU A 314 6.02 -8.83 -4.56
CA GLU A 314 7.46 -8.60 -4.60
C GLU A 314 7.89 -7.83 -3.34
N PRO A 315 9.11 -8.07 -2.81
CA PRO A 315 9.67 -7.22 -1.77
C PRO A 315 9.90 -5.81 -2.33
N LEU A 316 9.97 -4.80 -1.45
CA LEU A 316 10.17 -3.43 -1.92
C LEU A 316 11.62 -3.17 -2.37
N PRO A 317 11.86 -2.84 -3.65
CA PRO A 317 13.16 -2.42 -4.12
C PRO A 317 13.48 -1.00 -3.61
N PRO A 318 14.77 -0.61 -3.64
CA PRO A 318 15.20 0.75 -3.32
C PRO A 318 14.44 1.85 -4.08
N THR A 319 14.03 1.57 -5.33
CA THR A 319 13.37 2.53 -6.22
C THR A 319 12.01 3.02 -5.70
N VAL A 320 11.39 2.33 -4.74
CA VAL A 320 10.11 2.76 -4.11
C VAL A 320 10.30 4.03 -3.27
N ARG A 321 11.51 4.24 -2.73
CA ARG A 321 11.79 5.34 -1.83
C ARG A 321 12.08 6.64 -2.61
N ARG A 322 11.38 7.72 -2.27
CA ARG A 322 11.44 9.05 -2.93
C ARG A 322 12.40 10.06 -2.28
N ARG A 323 12.95 9.74 -1.12
CA ARG A 323 13.87 10.60 -0.37
C ARG A 323 15.09 9.81 0.05
N ASP A 324 16.24 10.46 -0.01
CA ASP A 324 17.50 9.85 0.36
C ASP A 324 17.60 9.61 1.86
N TYR A 325 18.35 8.58 2.20
CA TYR A 325 18.71 8.28 3.57
C TYR A 325 19.84 9.23 3.97
N LEU A 326 20.00 9.42 5.27
CA LEU A 326 21.04 10.31 5.82
C LEU A 326 22.43 9.99 5.25
N TRP A 327 22.80 8.71 5.16
CA TRP A 327 24.10 8.30 4.61
C TRP A 327 24.24 8.59 3.12
N GLU A 328 23.15 8.54 2.35
CA GLU A 328 23.15 8.93 0.92
C GLU A 328 23.30 10.45 0.78
N VAL A 329 22.60 11.22 1.63
CA VAL A 329 22.67 12.68 1.66
C VAL A 329 24.09 13.16 1.94
N VAL A 330 24.75 12.62 2.97
CA VAL A 330 26.11 13.04 3.34
C VAL A 330 27.15 12.52 2.34
N ALA A 331 26.98 11.31 1.80
CA ALA A 331 27.91 10.73 0.83
C ALA A 331 27.91 11.46 -0.52
N ARG A 332 26.75 11.91 -1.01
CA ARG A 332 26.69 12.77 -2.21
C ARG A 332 27.46 14.07 -2.06
N ARG A 333 27.68 14.51 -0.82
CA ARG A 333 28.43 15.72 -0.47
C ARG A 333 29.87 15.39 -0.04
N GLY A 334 30.34 14.19 -0.38
CA GLY A 334 31.73 13.78 -0.23
C GLY A 334 32.11 13.21 1.15
N LEU A 335 31.17 13.12 2.10
CA LEU A 335 31.46 12.54 3.41
C LEU A 335 31.42 11.00 3.32
N PRO A 336 32.55 10.30 3.58
CA PRO A 336 32.59 8.83 3.47
C PRO A 336 31.57 8.18 4.40
N ALA A 337 30.63 7.42 3.83
CA ALA A 337 29.54 6.79 4.56
C ALA A 337 29.44 5.29 4.29
N LEU A 338 29.12 4.53 5.35
CA LEU A 338 28.85 3.10 5.31
C LEU A 338 27.43 2.81 5.80
N ALA A 339 26.64 2.05 5.05
CA ALA A 339 25.33 1.57 5.48
C ALA A 339 25.16 0.07 5.26
N VAL A 340 24.68 -0.67 6.26
CA VAL A 340 24.53 -2.13 6.17
C VAL A 340 23.14 -2.57 6.61
N ASN A 341 22.52 -3.43 5.80
CA ASN A 341 21.25 -4.13 6.07
C ASN A 341 20.00 -3.25 6.17
N TRP A 342 20.07 -1.97 5.79
CA TRP A 342 18.91 -1.08 5.85
C TRP A 342 17.87 -1.40 4.77
N TRP A 343 16.59 -1.40 5.12
CA TRP A 343 15.48 -1.59 4.18
C TRP A 343 15.58 -0.66 2.96
N THR A 344 15.21 -1.16 1.77
CA THR A 344 15.22 -0.38 0.52
C THR A 344 16.59 0.24 0.17
N THR A 345 17.67 -0.47 0.53
CA THR A 345 19.06 -0.12 0.20
C THR A 345 19.62 -1.18 -0.74
N ALA A 346 20.26 -0.77 -1.84
CA ALA A 346 20.98 -1.69 -2.73
C ALA A 346 22.43 -1.90 -2.26
N ASP A 347 23.04 -2.99 -2.71
CA ASP A 347 24.50 -3.14 -2.72
C ASP A 347 25.09 -2.12 -3.68
N VAL A 348 25.75 -1.08 -3.17
CA VAL A 348 26.34 0.02 -3.97
C VAL A 348 27.68 0.43 -3.40
N ARG A 349 28.63 0.72 -4.30
CA ARG A 349 29.84 1.47 -3.98
C ARG A 349 29.98 2.61 -4.98
N GLU A 350 29.52 3.80 -4.61
CA GLU A 350 29.44 4.96 -5.50
C GLU A 350 29.91 6.20 -4.76
N GLY A 351 30.91 6.89 -5.32
CA GLY A 351 31.52 8.06 -4.68
C GLY A 351 31.99 7.75 -3.25
N ALA A 352 31.47 8.52 -2.29
CA ALA A 352 31.76 8.36 -0.87
C ALA A 352 30.86 7.32 -0.16
N LEU A 353 29.89 6.71 -0.85
CA LEU A 353 28.97 5.73 -0.26
C LEU A 353 29.45 4.30 -0.48
N THR A 354 29.48 3.51 0.60
CA THR A 354 29.48 2.06 0.54
C THR A 354 28.23 1.53 1.24
N SER A 355 27.37 0.82 0.54
CA SER A 355 26.18 0.19 1.11
C SER A 355 26.12 -1.32 0.85
N VAL A 356 25.63 -2.05 1.85
CA VAL A 356 25.29 -3.47 1.74
C VAL A 356 23.79 -3.61 1.99
N GLY A 357 23.05 -4.01 0.96
CA GLY A 357 21.61 -4.20 1.00
C GLY A 357 21.18 -5.44 1.77
N PRO A 358 19.90 -5.50 2.16
CA PRO A 358 19.35 -6.63 2.92
C PRO A 358 19.38 -7.93 2.12
N ASP A 359 19.17 -7.91 0.80
CA ASP A 359 19.15 -9.11 -0.05
C ASP A 359 20.35 -10.03 0.19
N ARG A 360 21.55 -9.44 0.26
CA ARG A 360 22.80 -10.17 0.51
C ARG A 360 22.88 -10.72 1.94
N ILE A 361 22.43 -9.94 2.91
CA ILE A 361 22.49 -10.29 4.34
C ILE A 361 21.50 -11.41 4.65
N PHE A 362 20.25 -11.27 4.20
CA PHE A 362 19.19 -12.25 4.36
C PHE A 362 19.50 -13.55 3.58
N GLY A 363 19.98 -13.45 2.34
CA GLY A 363 20.42 -14.62 1.56
C GLY A 363 21.50 -15.45 2.27
N SER A 364 22.42 -14.78 2.98
CA SER A 364 23.52 -15.47 3.68
C SER A 364 23.12 -16.05 5.05
N ALA A 365 22.05 -15.53 5.66
CA ALA A 365 21.60 -15.90 6.99
C ALA A 365 20.54 -17.02 6.97
N GLY A 366 19.72 -17.09 5.92
CA GLY A 366 18.56 -17.99 5.88
C GLY A 366 17.51 -17.61 6.92
N ALA A 367 16.87 -18.61 7.52
CA ALA A 367 15.79 -18.45 8.50
C ALA A 367 16.25 -18.28 9.97
N ASP A 368 17.56 -18.09 10.22
CA ASP A 368 18.09 -17.93 11.59
C ASP A 368 18.27 -16.44 11.94
N PRO A 369 17.45 -15.88 12.87
CA PRO A 369 17.53 -14.47 13.23
C PRO A 369 18.86 -14.11 13.90
N VAL A 370 19.44 -14.98 14.73
CA VAL A 370 20.71 -14.68 15.40
C VAL A 370 21.84 -14.65 14.37
N ARG A 371 21.81 -15.58 13.40
CA ARG A 371 22.76 -15.58 12.29
C ARG A 371 22.60 -14.33 11.41
N LEU A 372 21.39 -13.84 11.21
CA LEU A 372 21.12 -12.62 10.43
C LEU A 372 21.88 -11.40 10.98
N ASP A 373 21.78 -11.14 12.28
CA ASP A 373 22.53 -10.07 12.92
C ASP A 373 24.05 -10.37 12.91
N ASN A 374 24.47 -11.62 13.08
CA ASN A 374 25.89 -11.98 13.01
C ASN A 374 26.51 -11.64 11.64
N VAL A 375 25.80 -11.96 10.55
CA VAL A 375 26.23 -11.66 9.17
C VAL A 375 26.25 -10.14 8.93
N ALA A 376 25.21 -9.42 9.35
CA ALA A 376 25.16 -7.96 9.24
C ALA A 376 26.34 -7.29 9.96
N ARG A 377 26.60 -7.69 11.22
CA ARG A 377 27.72 -7.16 12.02
C ARG A 377 29.07 -7.48 11.40
N ALA A 378 29.29 -8.71 10.95
CA ALA A 378 30.54 -9.09 10.28
C ALA A 378 30.78 -8.26 9.00
N ALA A 379 29.75 -8.10 8.17
CA ALA A 379 29.83 -7.31 6.93
C ALA A 379 30.10 -5.82 7.21
N PHE A 380 29.53 -5.28 8.28
CA PHE A 380 29.74 -3.93 8.77
C PHE A 380 31.18 -3.72 9.27
N LEU A 381 31.64 -4.56 10.20
CA LEU A 381 32.98 -4.49 10.79
C LEU A 381 34.09 -4.67 9.75
N GLN A 382 33.87 -5.53 8.74
CA GLN A 382 34.81 -5.72 7.63
C GLN A 382 35.01 -4.43 6.81
N ARG A 383 33.94 -3.67 6.59
CA ARG A 383 33.95 -2.45 5.74
C ARG A 383 34.38 -1.19 6.45
N LEU A 384 34.26 -1.16 7.78
CA LEU A 384 34.80 -0.08 8.62
C LEU A 384 36.32 0.10 8.50
N THR A 385 37.04 -0.86 7.91
CA THR A 385 38.49 -0.72 7.60
C THR A 385 38.81 0.45 6.67
N SER A 386 37.81 0.92 5.91
CA SER A 386 37.91 2.14 5.09
C SER A 386 37.79 3.44 5.89
N ALA A 387 37.61 3.36 7.21
CA ALA A 387 37.43 4.49 8.14
C ALA A 387 36.35 5.49 7.67
N PRO A 388 35.11 5.04 7.38
CA PRO A 388 34.04 5.96 7.01
C PRO A 388 33.75 6.94 8.16
N ARG A 389 33.42 8.18 7.84
CA ARG A 389 33.09 9.21 8.83
C ARG A 389 31.70 9.03 9.42
N PHE A 390 30.78 8.44 8.65
CA PHE A 390 29.49 8.00 9.15
C PHE A 390 29.29 6.53 8.84
N ALA A 391 28.91 5.73 9.82
CA ALA A 391 28.67 4.31 9.64
C ALA A 391 27.34 3.92 10.27
N THR A 392 26.57 3.07 9.61
CA THR A 392 25.32 2.58 10.18
C THR A 392 25.01 1.12 9.83
N VAL A 393 24.38 0.42 10.77
CA VAL A 393 23.92 -0.95 10.61
C VAL A 393 22.53 -1.12 11.21
N TYR A 394 21.67 -1.86 10.52
CA TYR A 394 20.35 -2.28 11.00
C TYR A 394 20.37 -3.75 11.42
N LEU A 395 19.88 -4.03 12.64
CA LEU A 395 19.89 -5.31 13.33
C LEU A 395 18.45 -5.77 13.66
N PRO A 396 17.83 -6.60 12.81
CA PRO A 396 16.44 -7.02 12.94
C PRO A 396 16.17 -8.18 13.90
N ALA A 397 17.19 -8.93 14.35
CA ALA A 397 16.96 -10.24 14.96
C ALA A 397 16.03 -10.23 16.17
N LEU A 398 16.13 -9.18 17.00
CA LEU A 398 15.36 -9.11 18.24
C LEU A 398 13.84 -8.98 17.97
N ASP A 399 13.40 -8.19 16.99
CA ASP A 399 12.00 -8.15 16.54
C ASP A 399 11.52 -9.52 16.04
N VAL A 400 12.35 -10.21 15.24
CA VAL A 400 12.02 -11.53 14.69
C VAL A 400 11.79 -12.55 15.81
N ILE A 401 12.71 -12.60 16.78
CA ILE A 401 12.67 -13.52 17.93
C ILE A 401 11.48 -13.20 18.84
N LEU A 402 11.20 -11.92 19.07
CA LEU A 402 10.17 -11.50 20.02
C LEU A 402 8.75 -11.58 19.45
N ASN A 403 8.57 -11.24 18.17
CA ASN A 403 7.25 -10.92 17.63
C ASN A 403 6.86 -11.75 16.41
N ARG A 404 7.77 -12.46 15.74
CA ARG A 404 7.50 -13.10 14.44
C ARG A 404 7.59 -14.62 14.46
N LEU A 405 8.52 -15.18 15.23
CA LEU A 405 8.70 -16.63 15.33
C LEU A 405 7.88 -17.21 16.48
N GLU A 406 7.29 -18.39 16.24
CA GLU A 406 6.66 -19.21 17.28
C GLU A 406 7.73 -20.00 18.03
N LEU A 407 8.44 -19.32 18.95
CA LEU A 407 9.44 -19.93 19.83
C LEU A 407 8.85 -20.12 21.24
N ASP A 408 9.30 -21.17 21.93
CA ASP A 408 9.05 -21.25 23.37
C ASP A 408 9.83 -20.15 24.11
N ARG A 409 9.34 -19.78 25.30
CA ARG A 409 9.88 -18.66 26.09
C ARG A 409 11.36 -18.83 26.45
N THR A 410 11.84 -20.06 26.65
CA THR A 410 13.24 -20.33 27.00
C THR A 410 14.14 -20.09 25.80
N MET A 411 13.75 -20.61 24.62
CA MET A 411 14.47 -20.33 23.37
C MET A 411 14.45 -18.84 23.03
N GLN A 412 13.30 -18.20 23.15
CA GLN A 412 13.14 -16.76 22.91
C GLN A 412 14.08 -15.93 23.79
N LEU A 413 14.12 -16.22 25.10
CA LEU A 413 15.03 -15.55 26.03
C LEU A 413 16.49 -15.81 25.67
N ALA A 414 16.87 -17.09 25.46
CA ALA A 414 18.25 -17.46 25.17
C ALA A 414 18.77 -16.81 23.87
N GLN A 415 17.95 -16.76 22.81
CA GLN A 415 18.32 -16.10 21.56
C GLN A 415 18.37 -14.58 21.71
N SER A 416 17.42 -13.97 22.42
CA SER A 416 17.43 -12.53 22.71
C SER A 416 18.69 -12.11 23.46
N LEU A 417 19.12 -12.89 24.46
CA LEU A 417 20.36 -12.64 25.20
C LEU A 417 21.59 -12.68 24.29
N ARG A 418 21.68 -13.64 23.36
CA ARG A 418 22.80 -13.72 22.39
C ARG A 418 22.84 -12.51 21.45
N VAL A 419 21.68 -12.01 21.01
CA VAL A 419 21.59 -10.80 20.19
C VAL A 419 22.09 -9.59 20.98
N LEU A 420 21.65 -9.43 22.23
CA LEU A 420 22.07 -8.34 23.11
C LEU A 420 23.58 -8.40 23.45
N ASP A 421 24.13 -9.59 23.70
CA ASP A 421 25.58 -9.77 23.88
C ASP A 421 26.35 -9.42 22.60
N GLY A 422 25.74 -9.67 21.45
CA GLY A 422 26.25 -9.25 20.16
C GLY A 422 26.29 -7.72 20.00
N LEU A 423 25.24 -7.04 20.46
CA LEU A 423 25.16 -5.58 20.48
C LEU A 423 26.24 -4.96 21.38
N THR A 424 26.41 -5.47 22.61
CA THR A 424 27.45 -4.99 23.54
C THR A 424 28.84 -5.08 22.93
N ARG A 425 29.17 -6.23 22.31
CA ARG A 425 30.47 -6.40 21.62
C ARG A 425 30.66 -5.41 20.47
N LEU A 426 29.63 -5.21 19.65
CA LEU A 426 29.69 -4.26 18.54
C LEU A 426 29.95 -2.82 19.03
N ILE A 427 29.28 -2.39 20.11
CA ILE A 427 29.50 -1.07 20.72
C ILE A 427 30.96 -0.93 21.16
N GLY A 428 31.50 -1.94 21.87
CA GLY A 428 32.90 -1.95 22.29
C GLY A 428 33.89 -1.85 21.13
N GLU A 429 33.67 -2.61 20.06
CA GLU A 429 34.51 -2.60 18.86
C GLU A 429 34.48 -1.26 18.11
N LEU A 430 33.32 -0.60 18.04
CA LEU A 430 33.18 0.73 17.44
C LEU A 430 33.92 1.80 18.24
N ARG A 431 33.76 1.80 19.57
CA ARG A 431 34.48 2.72 20.46
C ARG A 431 35.99 2.53 20.37
N ALA A 432 36.46 1.29 20.32
CA ALA A 432 37.88 0.97 20.12
C ALA A 432 38.43 1.50 18.79
N ARG A 433 37.58 1.72 17.79
CA ARG A 433 37.91 2.33 16.49
C ARG A 433 37.71 3.85 16.45
N GLY A 434 37.36 4.48 17.58
CA GLY A 434 37.21 5.92 17.71
C GLY A 434 35.91 6.48 17.13
N TYR A 435 34.83 5.71 17.13
CA TYR A 435 33.49 6.19 16.78
C TYR A 435 32.73 6.65 18.03
N ASP A 436 32.04 7.79 17.91
CA ASP A 436 30.91 8.16 18.76
C ASP A 436 29.73 7.25 18.41
N VAL A 437 29.20 6.49 19.37
CA VAL A 437 28.17 5.48 19.15
C VAL A 437 26.79 5.98 19.56
N VAL A 438 25.84 5.87 18.63
CA VAL A 438 24.40 6.09 18.84
C VAL A 438 23.67 4.79 18.56
N VAL A 439 22.94 4.28 19.55
CA VAL A 439 22.04 3.13 19.43
C VAL A 439 20.61 3.65 19.45
N VAL A 440 19.81 3.22 18.49
CA VAL A 440 18.38 3.48 18.48
C VAL A 440 17.61 2.17 18.43
N GLY A 441 16.71 1.99 19.38
CA GLY A 441 15.78 0.87 19.45
C GLY A 441 14.35 1.35 19.22
N LEU A 442 13.63 0.68 18.32
CA LEU A 442 12.20 0.87 18.14
C LEU A 442 11.46 -0.41 18.57
N PRO A 443 10.28 -0.30 19.22
CA PRO A 443 9.42 -1.45 19.45
C PRO A 443 9.04 -2.14 18.13
N GLY A 444 9.04 -3.46 18.15
CA GLY A 444 8.57 -4.30 17.07
C GLY A 444 7.05 -4.24 16.87
N ASP A 445 6.56 -4.93 15.84
CA ASP A 445 5.13 -4.92 15.52
C ASP A 445 4.31 -5.58 16.65
N GLY A 446 3.41 -4.81 17.28
CA GLY A 446 2.59 -5.27 18.41
C GLY A 446 3.32 -5.31 19.76
N GLN A 447 4.61 -4.97 19.80
CA GLN A 447 5.40 -4.94 21.02
C GLN A 447 5.04 -3.72 21.89
N ARG A 448 5.04 -3.92 23.22
CA ARG A 448 4.89 -2.83 24.20
C ARG A 448 6.25 -2.38 24.71
N GLY A 449 6.36 -1.10 25.05
CA GLY A 449 7.56 -0.49 25.61
C GLY A 449 7.90 0.84 24.94
N ALA A 450 8.75 1.63 25.58
CA ALA A 450 9.24 2.87 24.98
C ALA A 450 10.35 2.59 23.95
N ALA A 451 10.42 3.40 22.89
CA ALA A 451 11.63 3.43 22.06
C ALA A 451 12.81 3.97 22.88
N VAL A 452 14.04 3.66 22.47
CA VAL A 452 15.25 4.05 23.19
C VAL A 452 16.25 4.73 22.27
N LEU A 453 16.81 5.84 22.75
CA LEU A 453 18.06 6.42 22.26
C LEU A 453 19.13 6.16 23.32
N ALA A 454 20.22 5.49 22.97
CA ALA A 454 21.37 5.36 23.85
C ALA A 454 22.65 5.86 23.16
N SER A 455 23.45 6.67 23.84
CA SER A 455 24.67 7.22 23.25
C SER A 455 25.78 7.46 24.26
N ASP A 456 27.02 7.54 23.77
CA ASP A 456 28.16 8.08 24.48
C ASP A 456 28.18 9.62 24.49
N LEU A 457 27.42 10.25 23.59
CA LEU A 457 27.20 11.67 23.54
C LEU A 457 26.07 12.10 24.48
N PRO A 458 26.16 13.31 25.09
CA PRO A 458 25.07 13.87 25.90
C PRO A 458 23.95 14.38 24.99
N LEU A 459 23.09 13.47 24.52
CA LEU A 459 21.97 13.78 23.64
C LEU A 459 20.66 13.93 24.44
N HIS A 460 19.89 14.97 24.13
CA HIS A 460 18.58 15.23 24.76
C HIS A 460 17.42 15.06 23.77
N ALA A 461 17.28 13.84 23.23
CA ALA A 461 16.18 13.52 22.31
C ALA A 461 14.89 13.23 23.07
N THR A 462 13.77 13.63 22.49
CA THR A 462 12.42 13.35 23.03
C THR A 462 11.63 12.41 22.12
N SER A 463 12.04 12.29 20.85
CA SER A 463 11.41 11.45 19.85
C SER A 463 12.46 10.78 18.96
N ALA A 464 12.12 9.62 18.42
CA ALA A 464 12.88 8.97 17.35
C ALA A 464 12.98 9.85 16.08
N TRP A 465 12.08 10.82 15.90
CA TRP A 465 12.22 11.85 14.86
C TRP A 465 13.45 12.75 15.04
N ASP A 466 13.96 12.89 16.26
CA ASP A 466 15.11 13.74 16.58
C ASP A 466 16.44 13.10 16.13
N VAL A 467 16.46 11.78 15.88
CA VAL A 467 17.68 11.02 15.53
C VAL A 467 18.31 11.55 14.25
N ALA A 468 17.52 11.64 13.17
CA ALA A 468 18.04 12.03 11.87
C ALA A 468 18.59 13.46 11.84
N PRO A 469 17.87 14.48 12.38
CA PRO A 469 18.44 15.81 12.56
C PRO A 469 19.69 15.84 13.45
N THR A 470 19.71 15.06 14.54
CA THR A 470 20.88 14.98 15.43
C THR A 470 22.11 14.47 14.70
N LEU A 471 21.98 13.43 13.88
CA LEU A 471 23.08 12.87 13.12
C LEU A 471 23.60 13.85 12.05
N LEU A 472 22.71 14.58 11.37
CA LEU A 472 23.11 15.61 10.41
C LEU A 472 23.88 16.74 11.10
N ASP A 473 23.38 17.22 12.24
CA ASP A 473 24.01 18.26 13.03
C ASP A 473 25.42 17.84 13.51
N LEU A 474 25.55 16.63 14.07
CA LEU A 474 26.85 16.06 14.47
C LEU A 474 27.84 15.93 13.31
N LEU A 475 27.35 15.76 12.08
CA LEU A 475 28.15 15.67 10.87
C LEU A 475 28.39 17.03 10.19
N GLY A 476 27.74 18.10 10.66
CA GLY A 476 27.88 19.46 10.15
C GLY A 476 27.00 19.78 8.95
N PHE A 477 25.83 19.15 8.85
CA PHE A 477 24.87 19.34 7.77
C PHE A 477 23.65 20.10 8.28
N PRO A 478 23.11 21.07 7.49
CA PRO A 478 21.93 21.82 7.89
C PRO A 478 20.69 20.92 7.90
N LEU A 479 19.71 21.25 8.72
CA LEU A 479 18.50 20.43 8.83
C LEU A 479 17.52 20.73 7.69
N SER A 480 16.75 19.74 7.24
CA SER A 480 15.67 19.95 6.26
C SER A 480 14.37 20.34 6.97
N ALA A 481 13.58 21.22 6.34
CA ALA A 481 12.23 21.57 6.77
C ALA A 481 11.24 20.40 6.65
N GLU A 482 11.54 19.39 5.82
CA GLU A 482 10.75 18.14 5.73
C GLU A 482 10.90 17.24 6.96
N MET A 483 11.93 17.45 7.79
CA MET A 483 12.19 16.63 8.97
C MET A 483 11.38 17.15 10.17
N PRO A 484 10.43 16.40 10.74
CA PRO A 484 9.61 16.90 11.84
C PRO A 484 10.39 17.00 13.17
N GLY A 485 11.46 16.24 13.35
CA GLY A 485 12.28 16.26 14.57
C GLY A 485 13.25 17.43 14.64
N LYS A 486 13.96 17.55 15.75
CA LYS A 486 15.00 18.58 16.01
C LYS A 486 16.33 17.92 16.40
N SER A 487 17.44 18.65 16.29
CA SER A 487 18.71 18.13 16.80
C SER A 487 18.65 18.03 18.33
N ALA A 488 19.17 16.92 18.85
CA ALA A 488 19.40 16.68 20.26
C ALA A 488 20.84 17.02 20.70
N ALA A 489 21.72 17.42 19.76
CA ALA A 489 23.12 17.75 20.00
C ALA A 489 23.36 19.27 20.19
N SER A 490 22.56 20.12 19.54
CA SER A 490 22.65 21.57 19.64
C SER A 490 21.42 22.18 20.32
N THR A 491 21.64 23.25 21.09
CA THR A 491 20.57 24.01 21.76
C THR A 491 20.00 25.12 20.89
N ASN A 492 20.73 25.54 19.85
CA ASN A 492 20.31 26.61 18.95
C ASN A 492 19.79 26.02 17.64
N PRO A 493 18.53 26.29 17.25
CA PRO A 493 18.00 25.83 15.98
C PRO A 493 18.70 26.57 14.84
N GLU A 494 19.54 25.87 14.09
CA GLU A 494 20.09 26.39 12.83
C GLU A 494 18.98 26.61 11.79
N PRO A 495 19.15 27.58 10.86
CA PRO A 495 18.23 27.75 9.75
C PRO A 495 18.14 26.45 8.93
N ARG A 496 16.90 26.04 8.63
CA ARG A 496 16.63 24.83 7.87
C ARG A 496 16.63 25.10 6.37
N ILE A 497 17.19 24.19 5.59
CA ILE A 497 16.99 24.16 4.14
C ILE A 497 15.59 23.63 3.82
N ALA A 498 15.02 23.99 2.67
CA ALA A 498 13.67 23.56 2.32
C ALA A 498 13.54 22.04 2.18
N THR A 499 14.50 21.40 1.52
CA THR A 499 14.54 19.96 1.24
C THR A 499 15.98 19.54 0.91
N TYR A 500 16.29 18.25 0.96
CA TYR A 500 17.50 17.67 0.36
C TYR A 500 17.30 17.25 -1.11
N GLY A 501 16.09 17.42 -1.64
CA GLY A 501 15.71 17.01 -2.99
C GLY A 501 15.06 15.62 -3.04
N ALA A 502 14.57 15.26 -4.22
CA ALA A 502 14.06 13.92 -4.49
C ALA A 502 15.23 12.96 -4.79
N ARG A 503 15.05 11.68 -4.45
CA ARG A 503 16.02 10.64 -4.76
C ARG A 503 16.19 10.49 -6.28
N THR A 504 17.39 10.74 -6.79
CA THR A 504 17.80 10.42 -8.16
C THR A 504 18.13 8.93 -8.26
N SER A 505 17.11 8.11 -8.44
CA SER A 505 17.29 6.68 -8.66
C SER A 505 17.77 6.41 -10.09
N ALA A 506 19.08 6.19 -10.28
CA ALA A 506 19.65 5.76 -11.56
C ALA A 506 19.54 4.25 -11.84
N ALA A 507 19.25 3.44 -10.81
CA ALA A 507 19.20 1.99 -10.96
C ALA A 507 17.83 1.52 -11.45
N SER A 508 17.81 0.82 -12.58
CA SER A 508 16.69 -0.04 -12.97
C SER A 508 16.34 -0.95 -11.79
N ALA A 509 15.05 -1.14 -11.51
CA ALA A 509 14.60 -2.05 -10.47
C ALA A 509 15.15 -3.45 -10.76
N THR A 510 16.24 -3.83 -10.10
CA THR A 510 16.76 -5.19 -10.18
C THR A 510 15.65 -6.10 -9.66
N THR A 511 15.25 -7.08 -10.47
CA THR A 511 14.35 -8.15 -10.01
C THR A 511 14.97 -8.78 -8.78
N LEU A 512 14.32 -8.58 -7.63
CA LEU A 512 14.75 -9.11 -6.35
C LEU A 512 14.81 -10.64 -6.41
N ASN A 513 15.82 -11.22 -5.76
CA ASN A 513 16.04 -12.66 -5.73
C ASN A 513 14.87 -13.36 -5.00
N GLN A 514 14.31 -14.43 -5.59
CA GLN A 514 13.26 -15.24 -4.97
C GLN A 514 13.70 -15.77 -3.59
N GLU A 515 14.97 -16.12 -3.45
CA GLU A 515 15.56 -16.57 -2.18
C GLU A 515 15.44 -15.51 -1.08
N TYR A 516 15.62 -14.23 -1.41
CA TYR A 516 15.43 -13.14 -0.45
C TYR A 516 13.97 -13.08 0.04
N TYR A 517 13.02 -13.22 -0.88
CA TYR A 517 11.60 -13.23 -0.55
C TYR A 517 11.21 -14.43 0.34
N ASP A 518 11.74 -15.62 0.03
CA ASP A 518 11.50 -16.83 0.83
C ASP A 518 12.12 -16.72 2.23
N ASN A 519 13.26 -16.04 2.36
CA ASN A 519 13.88 -15.74 3.65
C ASN A 519 13.05 -14.73 4.47
N LEU A 520 12.48 -13.70 3.85
CA LEU A 520 11.55 -12.79 4.54
C LEU A 520 10.30 -13.54 5.04
N ARG A 521 9.76 -14.44 4.23
CA ARG A 521 8.63 -15.29 4.62
C ARG A 521 8.99 -16.20 5.78
N SER A 522 10.14 -16.88 5.74
CA SER A 522 10.56 -17.82 6.80
C SER A 522 10.83 -17.13 8.14
N LEU A 523 11.24 -15.86 8.11
CA LEU A 523 11.43 -15.02 9.29
C LEU A 523 10.12 -14.34 9.77
N GLY A 524 8.98 -14.60 9.12
CA GLY A 524 7.68 -14.06 9.51
C GLY A 524 7.49 -12.56 9.19
N TYR A 525 8.30 -12.00 8.29
CA TYR A 525 8.06 -10.65 7.77
C TYR A 525 6.89 -10.60 6.79
N ILE A 526 6.67 -11.69 6.06
CA ILE A 526 5.66 -11.82 5.02
C ILE A 526 4.80 -13.06 5.31
N ARG A 527 3.49 -12.96 5.10
CA ARG A 527 2.51 -14.03 5.31
C ARG A 527 2.02 -14.62 4.00
#